data_AF-A0AAF0Q5H0-F1
#
_entry.id   AF-A0AAF0Q5H0-F1
#
_cell.length_a   1.000
_cell.length_b   1.000
_cell.length_c   1.000
_cell.angle_alpha   90.00
_cell.angle_beta   90.00
_cell.angle_gamma   90.00
#
_symmetry.space_group_name_H-M   'P 1'
#
loop_
_entity.id
_entity.type
_entity.pdbx_description
1 polymer ?
#
loop_
_entity_poly.entity_id
_entity_poly.type
_entity_poly.pdbx_seq_one_letter_code
_entity_poly.pdbx_strand_id
1 'polypeptide(L)' 'MNPPKFYGSKVKEDPQRFIDEVYKVLAIMGVYMEEKVELATYQLKDVSQVWYDKWKGERPVGASLVEWELFGSAFLDRF' A
#
# COMPACT_ATOMS: atom_id res chain seq x y z
N MET A 1 -16.50 -1.82 -8.59
CA MET A 1 -15.06 -1.71 -8.89
C MET A 1 -14.40 -3.03 -8.52
N ASN A 2 -13.51 -3.57 -9.35
CA ASN A 2 -12.58 -4.62 -8.93
C ASN A 2 -11.29 -3.91 -8.50
N PRO A 3 -11.04 -3.75 -7.18
CA PRO A 3 -9.81 -3.12 -6.74
C PRO A 3 -8.62 -3.96 -7.20
N PRO A 4 -7.51 -3.33 -7.63
CA PRO A 4 -6.27 -4.05 -7.87
C PRO A 4 -5.88 -4.87 -6.63
N LYS A 5 -5.13 -5.95 -6.84
CA LYS A 5 -4.61 -6.77 -5.74
C LYS A 5 -3.14 -6.97 -6.00
N PHE A 6 -2.36 -6.86 -4.94
CA PHE A 6 -0.94 -7.14 -4.98
C PHE A 6 -0.65 -8.26 -3.99
N TYR A 7 0.01 -9.31 -4.44
CA TYR A 7 0.33 -10.48 -3.64
C TYR A 7 1.78 -10.45 -3.16
N GLY A 8 2.68 -9.83 -3.94
CA GLY A 8 4.12 -9.79 -3.66
C GLY A 8 4.83 -11.12 -3.89
N SER A 9 4.11 -12.12 -4.40
CA SER A 9 4.60 -13.47 -4.67
C SER A 9 4.51 -13.87 -6.14
N LYS A 10 3.85 -13.07 -7.00
CA LYS A 10 3.64 -13.43 -8.41
C LYS A 10 4.65 -12.73 -9.31
N VAL A 11 5.29 -13.49 -10.20
CA VAL A 11 6.35 -13.01 -11.12
C VAL A 11 5.92 -11.87 -12.05
N LYS A 12 4.63 -11.75 -12.37
CA LYS A 12 4.11 -10.73 -13.30
C LYS A 12 3.57 -9.48 -12.59
N GLU A 13 3.70 -9.40 -11.27
CA GLU A 13 3.27 -8.21 -10.54
C GLU A 13 4.25 -7.06 -10.76
N ASP A 14 3.70 -5.87 -10.92
CA ASP A 14 4.44 -4.62 -11.06
C ASP A 14 4.06 -3.71 -9.87
N PRO A 15 4.97 -3.53 -8.90
CA PRO A 15 4.75 -2.70 -7.72
C PRO A 15 4.44 -1.23 -8.07
N GLN A 16 5.17 -0.67 -9.03
CA GLN A 16 4.98 0.71 -9.47
C GLN A 16 3.60 0.88 -10.10
N ARG A 17 3.22 -0.06 -10.98
CA ARG A 17 1.89 -0.04 -11.59
C ARG A 17 0.78 -0.17 -10.55
N PHE A 18 0.95 -1.03 -9.55
CA PHE A 18 -0.04 -1.19 -8.47
C PHE A 18 -0.26 0.14 -7.73
N ILE A 19 0.81 0.79 -7.27
CA ILE A 19 0.68 2.01 -6.47
C ILE A 19 0.10 3.17 -7.31
N ASP A 20 0.47 3.27 -8.59
CA ASP A 20 -0.07 4.27 -9.51
C ASP A 20 -1.57 4.08 -9.77
N GLU A 21 -2.00 2.83 -10.01
CA GLU A 21 -3.41 2.51 -10.25
C GLU A 21 -4.26 2.77 -9.00
N VAL A 22 -3.79 2.37 -7.82
CA VAL A 22 -4.46 2.64 -6.54
C VAL A 22 -4.55 4.16 -6.30
N TYR A 23 -3.44 4.89 -6.48
CA TYR A 23 -3.44 6.35 -6.28
C TYR A 23 -4.46 7.05 -7.18
N LYS A 24 -4.49 6.70 -8.47
CA LYS A 24 -5.43 7.29 -9.44
C LYS A 24 -6.89 7.06 -9.01
N VAL A 25 -7.25 5.84 -8.61
CA VAL A 25 -8.60 5.51 -8.16
C VAL A 25 -8.97 6.29 -6.89
N LEU A 26 -8.08 6.35 -5.90
CA LEU A 26 -8.32 7.07 -4.65
C LEU A 26 -8.41 8.58 -4.85
N ALA A 27 -7.60 9.14 -5.76
CA ALA A 27 -7.65 10.55 -6.12
C ALA A 27 -8.98 10.92 -6.81
N ILE A 28 -9.48 10.07 -7.72
CA ILE A 28 -10.79 10.25 -8.36
C ILE A 28 -11.93 10.23 -7.34
N MET A 29 -11.82 9.38 -6.30
CA MET A 29 -12.83 9.29 -5.24
C MET A 29 -12.78 10.44 -4.22
N GLY A 30 -11.74 11.29 -4.25
CA GLY A 30 -11.61 12.41 -3.32
C GLY A 30 -11.26 11.99 -1.88
N VAL A 31 -10.60 10.85 -1.71
CA VAL A 31 -10.20 10.30 -0.40
C VAL A 31 -9.11 11.16 0.25
N TYR A 32 -9.18 11.36 1.57
CA TYR A 32 -8.16 12.08 2.34
C TYR A 32 -6.83 11.31 2.39
N MET A 33 -5.70 12.03 2.50
CA MET A 33 -4.37 11.43 2.38
C MET A 33 -4.14 10.29 3.38
N GLU A 34 -4.67 10.43 4.60
CA GLU A 34 -4.60 9.49 5.71
C GLU A 34 -5.35 8.18 5.42
N GLU A 35 -6.48 8.28 4.73
CA GLU A 35 -7.33 7.14 4.37
C GLU A 35 -6.76 6.38 3.16
N LYS A 36 -5.97 7.05 2.31
CA LYS A 36 -5.40 6.42 1.11
C LYS A 36 -4.52 5.23 1.42
N VAL A 37 -3.68 5.33 2.45
CA VAL A 37 -2.76 4.23 2.80
C VAL A 37 -3.53 3.04 3.32
N GLU A 38 -4.51 3.23 4.20
CA GLU A 38 -5.34 2.14 4.72
C GLU A 38 -6.13 1.43 3.59
N LEU A 39 -6.64 2.19 2.61
CA LEU A 39 -7.32 1.61 1.44
C LEU A 39 -6.37 0.89 0.48
N ALA A 40 -5.13 1.38 0.33
CA ALA A 40 -4.10 0.71 -0.47
C ALA A 40 -3.65 -0.60 0.19
N THR A 41 -3.46 -0.59 1.51
CA THR A 41 -2.97 -1.75 2.25
C THR A 41 -4.05 -2.83 2.38
N TYR A 42 -5.33 -2.45 2.37
CA TYR A 42 -6.45 -3.39 2.23
C TYR A 42 -6.39 -4.23 0.93
N GLN A 43 -5.75 -3.72 -0.12
CA GLN A 43 -5.58 -4.40 -1.40
C GLN A 43 -4.37 -5.34 -1.45
N LEU A 44 -3.48 -5.26 -0.46
CA LEU A 44 -2.38 -6.20 -0.28
C LEU A 44 -2.91 -7.57 0.15
N LYS A 45 -2.26 -8.62 -0.32
CA LYS A 45 -2.57 -10.03 -0.03
C LYS A 45 -1.28 -10.82 0.16
N ASP A 46 -1.39 -11.95 0.84
CA ASP A 46 -0.30 -12.94 0.96
C ASP A 46 1.01 -12.30 1.46
N VAL A 47 2.12 -12.46 0.74
CA VAL A 47 3.45 -11.96 1.12
C VAL A 47 3.45 -10.45 1.38
N SER A 48 2.76 -9.68 0.55
CA SER A 48 2.69 -8.22 0.71
C SER A 48 1.90 -7.76 1.93
N GLN A 49 0.87 -8.51 2.33
CA GLN A 49 0.13 -8.22 3.56
C GLN A 49 1.00 -8.49 4.79
N VAL A 50 1.65 -9.67 4.84
CA VAL A 50 2.54 -10.04 5.95
C VAL A 50 3.70 -9.06 6.09
N TRP A 51 4.25 -8.60 4.97
CA TRP A 51 5.28 -7.55 4.98
C TRP A 51 4.75 -6.25 5.59
N TYR A 52 3.58 -5.77 5.17
CA TYR A 52 3.04 -4.51 5.66
C TYR A 52 2.76 -4.57 7.16
N ASP A 53 2.18 -5.66 7.66
CA ASP A 53 1.90 -5.83 9.09
C ASP A 53 3.18 -5.78 9.93
N LYS A 54 4.25 -6.43 9.45
CA LYS A 54 5.56 -6.39 10.10
C LYS A 54 6.18 -4.99 10.04
N TRP A 55 6.24 -4.39 8.85
CA TRP A 55 6.82 -3.06 8.63
C TRP A 55 6.09 -1.98 9.46
N LYS A 56 4.76 -2.04 9.54
CA LYS A 56 3.94 -1.14 10.36
C LYS A 56 4.18 -1.37 11.86
N GLY A 57 4.32 -2.63 12.30
CA GLY A 57 4.55 -2.99 13.70
C GLY A 57 5.95 -2.61 14.23
N GLU A 58 6.95 -2.50 13.36
CA GLU A 58 8.30 -2.04 13.70
C GLU A 58 8.39 -0.51 13.88
N ARG A 59 7.34 0.24 13.50
CA ARG A 59 7.31 1.71 13.67
C ARG A 59 7.16 2.08 15.16
N PRO A 60 7.71 3.23 15.60
CA PRO A 60 7.59 3.68 16.99
C PRO A 60 6.13 3.72 17.45
N VAL A 61 5.88 3.23 18.66
CA VAL A 61 4.56 3.27 19.32
C VAL A 61 4.11 4.74 19.41
N GLY A 62 2.99 5.07 18.75
CA GLY A 62 2.46 6.44 18.68
C GLY A 62 2.63 7.14 17.33
N ALA A 63 3.30 6.52 16.35
CA ALA A 63 3.25 6.98 14.96
C ALA A 63 1.85 6.68 14.38
N SER A 64 0.92 7.62 14.56
CA SER A 64 -0.52 7.41 14.32
C SER A 64 -0.89 7.21 12.85
N LEU A 65 -0.11 7.74 11.91
CA LEU A 65 -0.43 7.71 10.49
C LEU A 65 0.78 7.27 9.66
N VAL A 66 0.50 6.46 8.64
CA VAL A 66 1.45 6.17 7.57
C VAL A 66 1.14 7.18 6.47
N GLU A 67 2.10 8.05 6.16
CA GLU A 67 1.98 8.96 5.01
C GLU A 67 2.10 8.17 3.70
N TRP A 68 1.42 8.65 2.66
CA TRP A 68 1.41 7.97 1.35
C TRP A 68 2.82 7.82 0.76
N GLU A 69 3.62 8.87 0.86
CA GLU A 69 5.00 8.94 0.37
C GLU A 69 5.89 7.94 1.09
N LEU A 70 5.75 7.83 2.42
CA LEU A 70 6.48 6.87 3.23
C LEU A 70 6.08 5.44 2.87
N PHE A 71 4.77 5.17 2.77
CA PHE A 71 4.27 3.87 2.35
C PHE A 71 4.79 3.50 0.96
N GLY A 72 4.68 4.40 -0.01
CA GLY A 72 5.07 4.15 -1.38
C GLY A 72 6.55 3.90 -1.53
N SER A 73 7.40 4.69 -0.87
CA SER A 73 8.84 4.46 -0.89
C SER A 73 9.20 3.10 -0.26
N ALA A 74 8.61 2.75 0.88
CA ALA A 74 8.90 1.47 1.54
C ALA A 74 8.38 0.26 0.74
N PHE A 75 7.23 0.40 0.10
CA PHE A 75 6.63 -0.63 -0.73
C PHE A 75 7.48 -0.92 -1.98
N LEU A 76 7.92 0.12 -2.69
CA LEU A 76 8.74 0.00 -3.90
C LEU A 76 10.19 -0.43 -3.63
N ASP A 77 10.72 -0.18 -2.44
CA ASP A 77 12.03 -0.70 -2.03
C ASP A 77 11.96 -2.23 -1.78
N ARG A 78 10.82 -2.70 -1.28
CA ARG A 78 10.61 -4.12 -0.95
C ARG A 78 10.27 -4.98 -2.16
N PHE A 79 9.37 -4.52 -3.01
CA PHE A 79 8.76 -5.26 -4.11
C PHE A 79 9.10 -4.61 -5.43
#